data_AF-A0A9W5TRQ9-F1
#
_entry.id   AF-A0A9W5TRQ9-F1
#
_cell.length_a   1.000
_cell.length_b   1.000
_cell.length_c   1.000
_cell.angle_alpha   90.00
_cell.angle_beta   90.00
_cell.angle_gamma   90.00
#
_symmetry.space_group_name_H-M   'P 1'
#
loop_
_entity.id
_entity.type
_entity.pdbx_description
1 polymer ?
#
loop_
_entity_poly.entity_id
_entity_poly.type
_entity_poly.pdbx_seq_one_letter_code
_entity_poly.pdbx_strand_id
1 'polypeptide(L)'
;MNAVAVDRDTREAVEEFMFREAELLDGGQFREWLGLLDPDIRYVVPVRTTREDSAGWVGAIAHWNDDYTGLEMRVLRGETDFS
;
A
#
# COMPACT_ATOMS: atom_id res chain seq x y z
N MET A 1 14.04 -13.63 -14.72
CA MET A 1 12.99 -12.63 -15.01
C MET A 1 13.43 -11.87 -16.24
N ASN A 2 12.65 -11.91 -17.31
CA ASN A 2 12.95 -11.17 -18.54
C ASN A 2 12.31 -9.78 -18.37
N ALA A 3 13.11 -8.72 -18.35
CA ALA A 3 12.58 -7.37 -18.20
C ALA A 3 11.80 -7.02 -19.46
N VAL A 4 10.48 -6.85 -19.34
CA VAL A 4 9.67 -6.30 -20.41
C VAL A 4 10.10 -4.84 -20.59
N ALA A 5 10.54 -4.47 -21.79
CA ALA A 5 10.80 -3.08 -22.10
C ALA A 5 9.46 -2.34 -22.13
N VAL A 6 9.27 -1.45 -21.15
CA VAL A 6 8.14 -0.52 -21.09
C VAL A 6 8.56 0.77 -21.80
N ASP A 7 7.63 1.43 -22.49
CA ASP A 7 7.91 2.71 -23.11
C ASP A 7 8.15 3.81 -22.06
N ARG A 8 8.76 4.90 -22.50
CA ARG A 8 9.13 6.02 -21.62
C ARG A 8 7.92 6.66 -20.96
N ASP A 9 6.85 6.87 -21.71
CA ASP A 9 5.68 7.63 -21.27
C ASP A 9 4.94 6.85 -20.18
N THR A 10 4.78 5.52 -20.35
CA THR A 10 4.22 4.65 -19.31
C THR A 10 5.05 4.68 -18.03
N ARG A 11 6.38 4.64 -18.14
CA ARG A 11 7.26 4.70 -16.96
C ARG A 11 7.10 6.05 -16.24
N GLU A 12 7.14 7.16 -16.97
CA GLU A 12 7.03 8.50 -16.40
C GLU A 12 5.66 8.69 -15.72
N ALA A 13 4.57 8.22 -16.33
CA ALA A 13 3.24 8.25 -15.72
C ALA A 13 3.14 7.43 -14.43
N VAL A 14 3.78 6.25 -14.36
CA VAL A 14 3.81 5.42 -13.14
C VAL A 14 4.65 6.09 -12.04
N GLU A 15 5.79 6.68 -12.39
CA GLU A 15 6.63 7.42 -11.45
C GLU A 15 5.87 8.61 -10.84
N GLU A 16 5.21 9.42 -11.68
CA GLU A 16 4.37 10.53 -11.23
C GLU A 16 3.22 10.07 -10.31
N PHE A 17 2.56 8.97 -10.64
CA PHE A 17 1.52 8.38 -9.79
C PHE A 17 2.07 7.98 -8.42
N MET A 18 3.22 7.31 -8.38
CA MET A 18 3.86 6.86 -7.14
C MET A 18 4.33 8.03 -6.28
N PHE A 19 4.84 9.11 -6.88
CA PHE A 19 5.20 10.33 -6.15
C PHE A 19 3.98 11.03 -5.56
N ARG A 20 2.88 11.14 -6.33
CA ARG A 20 1.62 11.68 -5.81
C ARG A 20 1.08 10.86 -4.64
N GLU A 21 1.14 9.52 -4.74
CA GLU A 21 0.73 8.65 -3.64
C GLU A 21 1.54 8.94 -2.37
N ALA A 22 2.87 9.02 -2.50
CA ALA A 22 3.76 9.31 -1.39
C ALA A 22 3.50 10.69 -0.76
N GLU A 23 3.30 11.73 -1.57
CA GLU A 23 2.98 13.09 -1.09
C GLU A 23 1.69 13.11 -0.23
N LEU A 24 0.64 12.42 -0.66
CA LEU A 24 -0.62 12.33 0.12
C LEU A 24 -0.43 11.59 1.44
N LEU A 25 0.32 10.48 1.43
CA LEU A 25 0.62 9.71 2.63
C LEU A 25 1.45 10.50 3.63
N ASP A 26 2.52 11.17 3.16
CA ASP A 26 3.39 12.00 3.99
C ASP A 26 2.66 13.23 4.55
N GLY A 27 1.72 13.79 3.77
CA GLY A 27 0.86 14.90 4.17
C GLY A 27 -0.29 14.51 5.11
N GLY A 28 -0.49 13.22 5.41
CA GLY A 28 -1.61 12.73 6.22
C GLY A 28 -2.98 12.86 5.53
N GLN A 29 -2.99 13.05 4.21
CA GLN A 29 -4.19 13.22 3.38
C GLN A 29 -4.83 11.86 3.03
N PHE A 30 -5.13 11.06 4.07
CA PHE A 30 -5.49 9.66 3.91
C PHE A 30 -6.80 9.41 3.15
N ARG A 31 -7.78 10.32 3.22
CA ARG A 31 -9.02 10.21 2.43
C ARG A 31 -8.79 10.37 0.94
N GLU A 32 -7.88 11.27 0.55
CA GLU A 32 -7.53 11.48 -0.86
C GLU A 32 -6.65 10.34 -1.38
N TRP A 33 -5.75 9.82 -0.54
CA TRP A 33 -4.99 8.61 -0.82
C TRP A 33 -5.90 7.40 -1.04
N LEU A 34 -6.92 7.20 -0.19
CA LEU A 34 -7.88 6.09 -0.35
C LEU A 34 -8.60 6.15 -1.70
N GLY A 35 -8.89 7.36 -2.20
CA GLY A 35 -9.49 7.58 -3.52
C GLY A 35 -8.60 7.23 -4.71
N LEU A 36 -7.30 6.96 -4.51
CA LEU A 36 -6.40 6.44 -5.55
C LEU A 36 -6.52 4.92 -5.73
N LEU A 37 -7.06 4.21 -4.74
CA LEU A 37 -7.03 2.75 -4.68
C LEU A 37 -8.21 2.13 -5.42
N ASP A 38 -7.96 0.98 -6.03
CA ASP A 38 -9.02 0.18 -6.65
C ASP A 38 -9.96 -0.41 -5.57
N PRO A 39 -11.28 -0.43 -5.77
CA PRO A 39 -12.22 -1.03 -4.82
C PRO A 39 -11.94 -2.51 -4.49
N ASP A 40 -11.29 -3.24 -5.41
CA ASP A 40 -10.92 -4.66 -5.23
C ASP A 40 -9.52 -4.83 -4.62
N ILE A 41 -8.91 -3.78 -4.07
CA ILE A 41 -7.55 -3.81 -3.51
C ILE A 41 -7.40 -4.81 -2.36
N ARG A 42 -6.21 -5.44 -2.31
CA ARG A 42 -5.73 -6.20 -1.15
C ARG A 42 -4.42 -5.62 -0.62
N TYR A 43 -4.50 -4.90 0.50
CA TYR A 43 -3.35 -4.22 1.12
C TYR A 43 -2.74 -5.09 2.22
N VAL A 44 -1.62 -5.75 1.91
CA VAL A 44 -0.97 -6.72 2.80
C VAL A 44 0.43 -6.27 3.18
N VAL A 45 0.69 -6.20 4.48
CA VAL A 45 2.04 -6.00 5.03
C VAL A 45 2.40 -7.26 5.83
N PRO A 46 3.12 -8.22 5.24
CA PRO A 46 3.42 -9.50 5.89
C PRO A 46 4.45 -9.38 7.02
N VAL A 47 4.38 -10.26 8.01
CA VAL A 47 5.42 -10.36 9.06
C VAL A 47 6.61 -11.16 8.52
N ARG A 48 7.81 -10.61 8.66
CA ARG A 48 9.07 -11.32 8.41
C ARG A 48 9.63 -11.89 9.70
N THR A 49 9.98 -13.18 9.70
CA THR A 49 10.63 -13.83 10.85
C THR A 49 12.03 -14.32 10.44
N THR A 50 13.00 -14.18 11.34
CA THR A 50 14.35 -14.73 11.15
C THR A 50 14.37 -16.13 11.75
N ARG A 51 14.17 -17.17 10.94
CA ARG A 51 14.35 -18.58 11.32
C ARG A 51 15.64 -19.12 10.70
N GLU A 52 16.41 -19.90 11.47
CA GLU A 52 17.69 -20.49 11.04
C GLU A 52 17.58 -21.31 9.74
N ASP A 53 16.44 -21.96 9.48
CA ASP A 53 16.25 -22.83 8.30
C ASP A 53 15.37 -22.24 7.19
N SER A 54 14.85 -21.02 7.34
CA SER A 54 14.16 -20.31 6.25
C SER A 54 13.91 -18.86 6.64
N ALA A 55 14.69 -17.95 6.07
CA ALA A 55 14.29 -16.55 5.97
C ALA A 55 13.12 -16.45 4.99
N GLY A 56 11.89 -16.40 5.51
CA GLY A 56 10.67 -16.40 4.70
C GLY A 56 9.59 -15.49 5.26
N TRP A 57 8.69 -15.06 4.38
CA TRP A 57 7.44 -14.39 4.76
C TRP A 57 6.49 -15.43 5.34
N VAL A 58 6.04 -15.24 6.58
CA VAL A 58 5.04 -16.14 7.17
C VAL A 58 3.68 -15.69 6.67
N GLY A 59 3.19 -16.29 5.58
CA GLY A 59 1.92 -15.89 4.95
C GLY A 59 0.68 -16.01 5.87
N ALA A 60 0.79 -16.72 6.99
CA ALA A 60 -0.29 -16.84 7.98
C ALA A 60 -0.41 -15.63 8.93
N ILE A 61 0.60 -14.75 8.98
CA ILE A 61 0.62 -13.61 9.91
C ILE A 61 1.06 -12.35 9.15
N ALA A 62 0.18 -11.34 9.12
CA ALA A 62 0.46 -10.04 8.52
C ALA A 62 0.25 -8.94 9.55
N HIS A 63 1.07 -7.90 9.50
CA HIS A 63 0.85 -6.66 10.22
C HIS A 63 -0.45 -6.00 9.77
N TRP A 64 -0.70 -5.98 8.45
CA TRP A 64 -1.96 -5.53 7.85
C TRP A 64 -2.40 -6.48 6.74
N ASN A 65 -3.72 -6.64 6.61
CA ASN A 65 -4.33 -7.52 5.63
C ASN A 65 -5.75 -7.00 5.31
N ASP A 66 -5.80 -5.77 4.79
CA ASP A 66 -7.04 -5.02 4.63
C ASP A 66 -7.52 -5.08 3.18
N ASP A 67 -8.83 -5.14 3.01
CA ASP A 67 -9.51 -4.75 1.77
C ASP A 67 -9.86 -3.25 1.81
N TYR A 68 -10.50 -2.74 0.75
CA TYR A 68 -10.89 -1.33 0.68
C TYR A 68 -11.71 -0.88 1.91
N THR A 69 -12.70 -1.68 2.33
CA THR A 69 -13.53 -1.40 3.51
C THR A 69 -12.68 -1.34 4.79
N GLY A 70 -11.72 -2.26 4.96
CA GLY A 70 -10.79 -2.25 6.08
C GLY A 70 -9.92 -0.99 6.12
N LEU A 71 -9.40 -0.58 4.95
CA LEU A 71 -8.64 0.66 4.84
C LEU A 71 -9.49 1.89 5.15
N GLU A 72 -10.72 1.95 4.64
CA GLU A 72 -11.67 3.03 4.93
C GLU A 72 -11.91 3.19 6.43
N MET A 73 -12.13 2.09 7.14
CA MET A 73 -12.30 2.09 8.61
C MET A 73 -11.05 2.61 9.33
N ARG A 74 -9.84 2.33 8.82
CA ARG A 74 -8.60 2.86 9.39
C ARG A 74 -8.47 4.36 9.17
N VAL A 75 -8.83 4.85 7.98
CA VAL A 75 -8.86 6.28 7.68
C VAL A 75 -9.85 6.99 8.59
N LEU A 76 -11.08 6.46 8.72
CA LEU A 76 -12.11 7.01 9.60
C LEU A 76 -11.62 7.11 11.05
N ARG A 77 -11.02 6.04 11.60
CA ARG A 77 -10.45 6.08 12.95
C ARG A 77 -9.33 7.11 13.08
N GLY A 78 -8.46 7.19 12.08
CA GLY A 78 -7.38 8.18 12.03
C GLY A 78 -7.87 9.62 11.94
N GLU A 79 -9.08 9.87 11.47
CA GLU A 79 -9.66 11.22 11.48
C GLU A 79 -10.33 11.54 12.82
N THR A 80 -10.97 10.55 13.45
CA THR A 80 -11.64 10.75 14.74
C THR A 80 -10.66 10.91 15.90
N ASP A 81 -9.51 10.24 15.86
CA ASP A 81 -8.49 10.29 16.93
C ASP A 81 -7.72 11.63 16.96
N PHE A 82 -7.81 12.44 15.90
CA PHE A 82 -7.13 13.73 15.77
C PHE A 82 -8.08 14.94 15.86
N SER A 83 -9.33 14.73 16.29
CA SER A 83 -10.37 15.77 16.34
C SER A 83 -10.82 16.16 17.74
#